data_AF-A0A9N8ZN96-F1
#
_entry.id   AF-A0A9N8ZN96-F1
#
_cell.length_a   1.000
_cell.length_b   1.000
_cell.length_c   1.000
_cell.angle_alpha   90.00
_cell.angle_beta   90.00
_cell.angle_gamma   90.00
#
_symmetry.space_group_name_H-M   'P 1'
#
loop_
_entity.id
_entity.type
_entity.pdbx_description
1 polymer ?
#
loop_
_entity_poly.entity_id
_entity_poly.type
_entity_poly.pdbx_seq_one_letter_code
_entity_poly.pdbx_strand_id
1 'polypeptide(L)' 'MSEYMEKFAVSRLVGAPPGYVGYEEGGELTEATRRKPFAVVLLD' A
#
# COMPACT_ATOMS: atom_id res chain seq x y z
N MET A 1 -0.19 -13.69 -3.44
CA MET A 1 0.81 -12.62 -3.21
C MET A 1 1.68 -12.33 -4.44
N SER A 2 1.59 -13.11 -5.52
CA SER A 2 2.49 -13.02 -6.67
C SER A 2 2.41 -11.70 -7.45
N GLU A 3 1.27 -11.00 -7.40
CA GLU A 3 1.06 -9.72 -8.10
C GLU A 3 1.80 -8.52 -7.46
N TYR A 4 2.27 -8.66 -6.22
CA TYR A 4 3.00 -7.62 -5.50
C TYR A 4 4.49 -7.95 -5.32
N MET A 5 4.98 -9.05 -5.93
CA MET A 5 6.37 -9.48 -5.78
C MET A 5 7.36 -8.63 -6.58
N GLU A 6 6.89 -7.84 -7.56
CA GLU A 6 7.73 -6.85 -8.22
C GLU A 6 7.93 -5.64 -7.31
N LYS A 7 9.19 -5.17 -7.19
CA LYS A 7 9.56 -4.04 -6.31
C LYS A 7 8.70 -2.78 -6.51
N PHE A 8 8.16 -2.56 -7.70
CA PHE A 8 7.31 -1.41 -8.00
C PHE A 8 5.83 -1.63 -7.68
N ALA A 9 5.37 -2.88 -7.61
CA ALA A 9 3.99 -3.21 -7.25
C ALA A 9 3.74 -2.99 -5.74
N VAL A 10 4.76 -3.19 -4.90
CA VAL A 10 4.70 -2.90 -3.45
C VAL A 10 4.34 -1.43 -3.18
N SER A 11 4.84 -0.50 -4.00
CA SER A 11 4.52 0.94 -3.86
C SER A 11 3.03 1.25 -4.03
N ARG A 12 2.26 0.40 -4.73
CA ARG A 12 0.79 0.58 -4.80
C ARG A 12 0.10 0.21 -3.50
N LEU A 13 0.63 -0.78 -2.79
CA LEU A 13 0.05 -1.26 -1.53
C LEU A 13 0.33 -0.30 -0.37
N VAL A 14 1.58 0.20 -0.26
CA VAL A 14 2.01 1.01 0.90
C VAL A 14 2.19 2.51 0.61
N GLY A 15 2.24 2.91 -0.66
CA GLY A 15 2.53 4.27 -1.10
C GLY A 15 3.92 4.36 -1.75
N ALA A 16 4.14 5.42 -2.53
CA ALA A 16 5.44 5.64 -3.15
C ALA A 16 6.51 5.95 -2.08
N PRO A 17 7.80 5.67 -2.32
CA PRO A 17 8.88 6.08 -1.42
C PRO A 17 9.04 7.62 -1.37
N PRO A 18 9.63 8.18 -0.29
CA PRO A 18 9.98 9.60 -0.24
C PRO A 18 10.81 10.03 -1.45
N GLY A 19 10.42 11.13 -2.10
CA GLY A 19 11.08 11.65 -3.31
C GLY A 19 10.58 11.08 -4.63
N TYR A 20 9.57 10.20 -4.62
CA TYR A 20 8.89 9.70 -5.80
C TYR A 20 7.50 10.34 -5.98
N VAL A 21 7.02 10.38 -7.22
CA VAL A 21 5.65 10.85 -7.54
C VAL A 21 4.64 9.96 -6.81
N GLY A 22 3.68 10.58 -6.10
CA GLY A 22 2.67 9.86 -5.30
C GLY A 22 3.09 9.54 -3.86
N TYR A 23 4.17 10.12 -3.33
CA TYR A 23 4.57 9.93 -1.91
C TYR A 23 3.52 10.44 -0.91
N GLU A 24 2.80 11.50 -1.26
CA GLU A 24 1.72 12.05 -0.42
C GLU A 24 0.40 11.28 -0.60
N GLU A 25 0.30 10.44 -1.63
CA GLU A 25 -0.83 9.55 -1.85
C GLU A 25 -0.57 8.23 -1.11
N GLY A 26 -1.30 8.01 -0.02
CA GLY A 26 -1.22 6.75 0.73
C GLY A 26 -1.50 5.55 -0.17
N GLY A 27 -0.78 4.45 0.03
CA GLY A 27 -1.06 3.20 -0.67
C GLY A 27 -2.42 2.61 -0.31
N GLU A 28 -2.92 1.73 -1.17
CA GLU A 28 -4.24 1.10 -1.06
C GLU A 28 -4.50 0.48 0.33
N LEU A 29 -3.51 -0.21 0.90
CA LEU A 29 -3.61 -0.79 2.23
C LEU A 29 -3.63 0.30 3.32
N THR A 30 -2.75 1.29 3.20
CA THR A 30 -2.64 2.36 4.21
C THR A 30 -3.91 3.19 4.29
N GLU A 31 -4.54 3.49 3.15
CA GLU A 31 -5.82 4.19 3.09
C GLU A 31 -6.98 3.31 3.56
N ALA A 32 -6.98 2.02 3.25
CA ALA A 32 -7.97 1.07 3.76
C ALA A 32 -7.94 0.98 5.29
N THR A 33 -6.75 0.87 5.89
CA THR A 33 -6.59 0.84 7.36
C THR A 33 -6.87 2.21 8.00
N ARG A 34 -6.54 3.34 7.35
CA ARG A 34 -6.89 4.68 7.85
C ARG A 34 -8.40 4.87 7.98
N ARG A 35 -9.17 4.36 7.00
CA ARG A 35 -10.65 4.43 6.99
C ARG A 35 -11.28 3.42 7.96
N LYS A 36 -10.65 2.27 8.17
CA LYS A 36 -11.11 1.21 9.09
C LYS A 36 -9.94 0.72 9.97
N PRO A 37 -9.67 1.41 11.10
CA PRO A 37 -8.48 1.15 11.91
C PRO A 37 -8.47 -0.22 12.59
N PHE A 38 -9.64 -0.82 12.82
CA PHE A 38 -9.78 -2.16 13.39
C PHE A 38 -10.33 -3.10 12.32
N ALA A 39 -9.42 -3.66 11.53
CA ALA A 39 -9.74 -4.59 10.46
C ALA A 39 -8.75 -5.76 10.46
N VAL A 40 -9.21 -6.92 9.98
CA VAL A 40 -8.34 -8.05 9.70
C VAL A 40 -7.84 -7.92 8.27
N VAL A 41 -6.52 -7.87 8.11
CA VAL A 41 -5.87 -7.87 6.79
C VAL A 41 -5.46 -9.29 6.47
N LEU A 42 -6.11 -9.90 5.48
CA LEU A 42 -5.71 -11.18 4.94
C LEU A 42 -4.77 -10.94 3.76
N LEU A 43 -3.56 -11.49 3.85
CA LEU A 43 -2.59 -11.50 2.77
C LEU A 43 -2.48 -12.94 2.28
N ASP A 44 -2.87 -13.17 1.03
CA ASP A 44 -2.68 -14.42 0.27
C ASP A 44 -1.61 -14.18 -0.78
#